data_AF-F0H2Y5-F1
#
_entry.id   AF-F0H2Y5-F1
#
_cell.length_a   1.000
_cell.length_b   1.000
_cell.length_c   1.000
_cell.angle_alpha   90.00
_cell.angle_beta   90.00
_cell.angle_gamma   90.00
#
_symmetry.space_group_name_H-M   'P 1'
#
loop_
_entity.id
_entity.type
_entity.pdbx_description
1 polymer ?
#
loop_
_entity_poly.entity_id
_entity_poly.type
_entity_poly.pdbx_seq_one_letter_code
_entity_poly.pdbx_strand_id
1 'polypeptide(L)'
;MKKSNKILALGLGLSLIFAPATSLVSNNINLVYAEESQEKQEKEVSPEEFVAYANEFVDSDEFKALDEKDQKTYKELIKDLTAENLDKDKFNEINEKIDNIKLSYYKDKYDKLKKELDGLKADNLSDDLKEEVESYEDSYQTHEEYSKAVDKIENTIKSIEIYNKDLKSHKDVLKKAIENNKDFKIDLNNEKAVLENKNAKLDEVDKAIDSLNNKIDAYNEEIRLSNMAKLKKIMDGEKSTKESTNYKKASKAIREDFDKKIQAVKDAHGKLDKKEKVENVDEIISNYNSAFDKLDGDKNLEAYNKLVTYYNENKDKLSKEDQKKYEDLIEKLDKSEDFSMDKINELKTQIEKAIKDDEDSATLKKVGAKKIGVQKSSGPKVKRSRSFVRTGVKSVGIVLIVLVVAGLAYFFVAKKDKK
;
A
#
# COMPACT_ATOMS: atom_id res chain seq x y z
N MET A 1 12.62 -16.05 -31.82
CA MET A 1 12.79 -16.37 -30.37
C MET A 1 11.69 -15.67 -29.57
N LYS A 2 11.16 -16.29 -28.52
CA LYS A 2 10.00 -15.84 -27.73
C LYS A 2 10.29 -14.46 -27.09
N LYS A 3 9.54 -13.43 -27.50
CA LYS A 3 9.54 -12.10 -26.86
C LYS A 3 8.91 -12.22 -25.47
N SER A 4 9.71 -12.14 -24.42
CA SER A 4 9.19 -12.01 -23.05
C SER A 4 8.93 -10.53 -22.79
N ASN A 5 7.66 -10.11 -22.87
CA ASN A 5 7.21 -8.84 -22.34
C ASN A 5 7.23 -8.91 -20.80
N LYS A 6 8.42 -8.74 -20.20
CA LYS A 6 8.54 -8.55 -18.76
C LYS A 6 8.32 -7.08 -18.46
N ILE A 7 7.13 -6.79 -17.94
CA ILE A 7 6.77 -5.51 -17.35
C ILE A 7 7.73 -5.27 -16.17
N LEU A 8 8.56 -4.23 -16.25
CA LEU A 8 9.34 -3.71 -15.13
C LEU A 8 8.38 -3.13 -14.10
N ALA A 9 7.93 -3.98 -13.17
CA ALA A 9 7.22 -3.56 -11.98
C ALA A 9 8.25 -3.00 -11.00
N LEU A 10 8.41 -1.67 -11.01
CA LEU A 10 9.15 -0.95 -9.98
C LEU A 10 8.50 -1.25 -8.62
N GLY A 11 9.19 -2.02 -7.79
CA GLY A 11 8.86 -2.29 -6.39
C GLY A 11 8.97 -1.01 -5.57
N LEU A 12 7.95 -0.16 -5.66
CA LEU A 12 7.68 0.90 -4.70
C LEU A 12 7.23 0.24 -3.40
N GLY A 13 8.11 0.26 -2.40
CA GLY A 13 7.77 -0.09 -1.02
C GLY A 13 6.55 0.70 -0.56
N LEU A 14 5.43 -0.01 -0.42
CA LEU A 14 4.22 0.28 0.35
C LEU A 14 4.05 1.71 0.91
N SER A 15 3.71 2.67 0.07
CA SER A 15 2.75 3.72 0.43
C SER A 15 1.81 3.97 -0.76
N LEU A 16 0.51 3.90 -0.49
CA LEU A 16 -0.61 4.01 -1.42
C LEU A 16 -0.53 5.27 -2.31
N ILE A 17 -0.65 5.10 -3.63
CA ILE A 17 -1.57 5.79 -4.55
C ILE A 17 -1.53 4.97 -5.86
N PHE A 18 -2.60 4.19 -6.09
CA PHE A 18 -2.88 3.61 -7.41
C PHE A 18 -3.66 4.64 -8.22
N ALA A 19 -3.04 5.21 -9.25
CA ALA A 19 -3.71 5.85 -10.37
C ALA A 19 -3.16 5.24 -11.67
N PRO A 20 -3.98 5.00 -12.70
CA PRO A 20 -3.56 4.29 -13.89
C PRO A 20 -2.67 5.21 -14.74
N ALA A 21 -1.35 5.06 -14.60
CA ALA A 21 -0.41 5.67 -15.52
C ALA A 21 -0.33 4.78 -16.77
N THR A 22 -0.77 5.36 -17.87
CA THR A 22 -0.75 4.85 -19.23
C THR A 22 0.55 4.12 -19.59
N SER A 23 0.37 2.96 -20.22
CA SER A 23 1.41 2.17 -20.86
C SER A 23 2.33 3.02 -21.76
N LEU A 24 3.57 3.25 -21.32
CA LEU A 24 4.66 3.54 -22.26
C LEU A 24 5.03 2.22 -22.92
N VAL A 25 4.31 1.93 -24.00
CA VAL A 25 4.68 0.93 -24.98
C VAL A 25 5.96 1.45 -25.62
N SER A 26 7.11 0.86 -25.27
CA SER A 26 8.28 0.90 -26.13
C SER A 26 7.89 0.19 -27.42
N ASN A 27 7.56 0.97 -28.45
CA ASN A 27 7.51 0.47 -29.81
C ASN A 27 8.91 -0.03 -30.12
N ASN A 28 9.11 -1.35 -30.01
CA ASN A 28 10.11 -2.03 -30.81
C ASN A 28 9.69 -1.79 -32.26
N ILE A 29 10.17 -0.68 -32.83
CA ILE A 29 10.13 -0.46 -34.26
C ILE A 29 10.89 -1.64 -34.83
N ASN A 30 10.17 -2.55 -35.47
CA ASN A 30 10.74 -3.40 -36.49
C ASN A 30 11.50 -2.46 -37.42
N LEU A 31 12.83 -2.48 -37.35
CA LEU A 31 13.66 -2.12 -38.49
C LEU A 31 13.29 -3.10 -39.58
N VAL A 32 12.26 -2.71 -40.34
CA VAL A 32 11.93 -3.31 -41.62
C VAL A 32 13.16 -3.05 -42.46
N TYR A 33 13.95 -4.10 -42.68
CA TYR A 33 14.92 -4.14 -43.76
C TYR A 33 14.17 -3.71 -45.02
N ALA A 34 14.52 -2.55 -45.56
CA ALA A 34 14.11 -2.17 -46.88
C ALA A 34 14.62 -3.27 -47.82
N GLU A 35 13.65 -3.99 -48.37
CA GLU A 35 13.83 -5.02 -49.39
C GLU A 35 14.72 -4.45 -50.49
N GLU A 36 15.81 -5.15 -50.81
CA GLU A 36 16.65 -4.84 -51.96
C GLU A 36 15.75 -4.71 -53.19
N SER A 37 15.67 -3.48 -53.69
CA SER A 37 14.89 -3.18 -54.88
C SER A 37 15.53 -3.92 -56.05
N GLN A 38 14.75 -4.82 -56.63
CA GLN A 38 15.07 -5.62 -57.81
C GLN A 38 15.68 -4.76 -58.92
N GLU A 39 16.64 -5.36 -59.63
CA GLU A 39 17.30 -4.83 -60.83
C GLU A 39 16.33 -3.98 -61.68
N LYS A 40 16.56 -2.66 -61.68
CA LYS A 40 15.92 -1.78 -62.65
C LYS A 40 16.43 -2.18 -64.02
N GLN A 41 15.59 -2.82 -64.82
CA GLN A 41 15.74 -2.78 -66.27
C GLN A 41 15.81 -1.30 -66.67
N GLU A 42 16.91 -0.90 -67.31
CA GLU A 42 17.05 0.42 -67.94
C GLU A 42 15.87 0.60 -68.90
N LYS A 43 14.86 1.37 -68.47
CA LYS A 43 13.88 1.92 -69.40
C LYS A 43 14.61 2.98 -70.20
N GLU A 44 14.66 2.83 -71.52
CA GLU A 44 15.02 3.94 -72.40
C GLU A 44 14.05 5.10 -72.12
N VAL A 45 14.57 6.17 -71.52
CA VAL A 45 13.81 7.39 -71.23
C VAL A 45 13.55 8.09 -72.57
N SER A 46 12.29 8.44 -72.85
CA SER A 46 11.99 9.16 -74.09
C SER A 46 12.65 10.56 -74.09
N PRO A 47 12.99 11.14 -75.25
CA PRO A 47 13.49 12.51 -75.32
C PRO A 47 12.59 13.52 -74.59
N GLU A 48 11.26 13.38 -74.71
CA GLU A 48 10.28 14.21 -74.01
C GLU A 48 10.33 14.03 -72.49
N GLU A 49 10.45 12.79 -72.02
CA GLU A 49 10.57 12.47 -70.59
C GLU A 49 11.87 13.06 -70.00
N PHE A 50 12.98 13.01 -70.74
CA PHE A 50 14.24 13.59 -70.30
C PHE A 50 14.20 15.13 -70.28
N VAL A 51 13.62 15.77 -71.30
CA VAL A 51 13.45 17.24 -71.32
C VAL A 51 12.59 17.68 -70.14
N ALA A 52 11.51 16.95 -69.81
CA ALA A 52 10.70 17.24 -68.63
C ALA A 52 11.54 17.11 -67.35
N TYR A 53 12.25 16.00 -67.17
CA TYR A 53 13.12 15.76 -66.02
C TYR A 53 14.19 16.85 -65.84
N ALA A 54 14.89 17.25 -66.90
CA ALA A 54 15.94 18.26 -66.85
C ALA A 54 15.41 19.65 -66.44
N ASN A 55 14.19 19.99 -66.89
CA ASN A 55 13.51 21.23 -66.50
C ASN A 55 12.99 21.18 -65.06
N GLU A 56 12.40 20.06 -64.64
CA GLU A 56 11.91 19.86 -63.28
C GLU A 56 13.04 19.80 -62.24
N PHE A 57 14.25 19.37 -62.64
CA PHE A 57 15.41 19.34 -61.76
C PHE A 57 15.74 20.71 -61.15
N VAL A 58 15.38 21.82 -61.79
CA VAL A 58 15.56 23.19 -61.27
C VAL A 58 14.79 23.41 -59.96
N ASP A 59 13.73 22.64 -59.71
CA ASP A 59 12.93 22.73 -58.50
C ASP A 59 13.44 21.79 -57.38
N SER A 60 14.45 20.98 -57.65
CA SER A 60 15.07 20.07 -56.67
C SER A 60 15.85 20.81 -55.58
N ASP A 61 15.98 20.19 -54.42
CA ASP A 61 16.79 20.75 -53.32
C ASP A 61 18.29 20.74 -53.67
N GLU A 62 18.72 19.75 -54.45
CA GLU A 62 20.07 19.63 -54.97
C GLU A 62 20.44 20.83 -55.85
N PHE A 63 19.55 21.22 -56.76
CA PHE A 63 19.76 22.39 -57.61
C PHE A 63 19.74 23.69 -56.81
N LYS A 64 18.77 23.84 -55.89
CA LYS A 64 18.62 25.04 -55.06
C LYS A 64 19.82 25.29 -54.14
N ALA A 65 20.58 24.24 -53.80
CA ALA A 65 21.78 24.33 -52.99
C ALA A 65 23.02 24.87 -53.73
N LEU A 66 22.98 24.94 -55.07
CA LEU A 66 24.05 25.52 -55.88
C LEU A 66 24.15 27.04 -55.68
N ASP A 67 25.34 27.59 -55.95
CA ASP A 67 25.50 29.05 -56.00
C ASP A 67 24.80 29.67 -57.22
N GLU A 68 24.56 30.98 -57.18
CA GLU A 68 23.84 31.69 -58.24
C GLU A 68 24.48 31.57 -59.63
N LYS A 69 25.81 31.43 -59.68
CA LYS A 69 26.57 31.32 -60.94
C LYS A 69 26.38 29.94 -61.56
N ASP A 70 26.47 28.88 -60.76
CA ASP A 70 26.27 27.50 -61.20
C ASP A 70 24.80 27.23 -61.56
N GLN A 71 23.85 27.78 -60.79
CA GLN A 71 22.43 27.75 -61.14
C GLN A 71 22.16 28.42 -62.49
N LYS A 72 22.76 29.59 -62.74
CA LYS A 72 22.62 30.29 -64.01
C LYS A 72 23.21 29.49 -65.17
N THR A 73 24.38 28.89 -64.97
CA THR A 73 25.06 28.06 -65.98
C THR A 73 24.20 26.88 -66.42
N TYR A 74 23.60 26.15 -65.47
CA TYR A 74 22.70 25.04 -65.80
C TYR A 74 21.39 25.52 -66.45
N LYS A 75 20.78 26.62 -65.97
CA LYS A 75 19.58 27.20 -66.60
C LYS A 75 19.82 27.63 -68.04
N GLU A 76 21.00 28.15 -68.35
CA GLU A 76 21.39 28.48 -69.74
C GLU A 76 21.52 27.22 -70.60
N LEU A 77 22.04 26.11 -70.06
CA LEU A 77 22.17 24.82 -70.75
C LEU A 77 20.82 24.24 -71.18
N ILE A 78 19.75 24.44 -70.39
CA ILE A 78 18.41 23.87 -70.65
C ILE A 78 17.41 24.85 -71.27
N LYS A 79 17.75 26.14 -71.42
CA LYS A 79 16.81 27.24 -71.72
C LYS A 79 15.92 27.02 -72.94
N ASP A 80 16.48 26.47 -74.01
CA ASP A 80 15.80 26.23 -75.28
C ASP A 80 15.69 24.72 -75.58
N LEU A 81 15.77 23.86 -74.56
CA LEU A 81 15.77 22.41 -74.70
C LEU A 81 14.39 21.88 -75.16
N THR A 82 14.36 21.14 -76.26
CA THR A 82 13.17 20.47 -76.81
C THR A 82 13.52 19.05 -77.25
N ALA A 83 12.52 18.16 -77.35
CA ALA A 83 12.74 16.80 -77.84
C ALA A 83 13.37 16.75 -79.25
N GLU A 84 13.06 17.74 -80.10
CA GLU A 84 13.61 17.86 -81.46
C GLU A 84 15.09 18.26 -81.50
N ASN A 85 15.60 18.94 -80.47
CA ASN A 85 16.97 19.46 -80.42
C ASN A 85 17.88 18.78 -79.38
N LEU A 86 17.38 17.70 -78.77
CA LEU A 86 18.08 16.82 -77.83
C LEU A 86 18.77 15.69 -78.62
N ASP A 87 20.01 15.95 -79.04
CA ASP A 87 20.89 14.90 -79.54
C ASP A 87 21.59 14.16 -78.39
N LYS A 88 22.33 13.10 -78.73
CA LYS A 88 23.03 12.25 -77.75
C LYS A 88 24.09 13.03 -76.97
N ASP A 89 24.74 14.02 -77.60
CA ASP A 89 25.82 14.77 -76.97
C ASP A 89 25.25 15.73 -75.91
N LYS A 90 24.17 16.46 -76.23
CA LYS A 90 23.43 17.30 -75.27
C LYS A 90 22.78 16.50 -74.16
N PHE A 91 22.20 15.33 -74.48
CA PHE A 91 21.67 14.43 -73.47
C PHE A 91 22.74 14.06 -72.45
N ASN A 92 23.91 13.62 -72.91
CA ASN A 92 25.02 13.25 -72.05
C ASN A 92 25.54 14.45 -71.24
N GLU A 93 25.69 15.61 -71.87
CA GLU A 93 26.16 16.83 -71.20
C GLU A 93 25.23 17.26 -70.06
N ILE A 94 23.91 17.31 -70.31
CA ILE A 94 22.92 17.66 -69.30
C ILE A 94 22.90 16.61 -68.19
N ASN A 95 22.90 15.32 -68.54
CA ASN A 95 22.86 14.24 -67.54
C ASN A 95 24.12 14.24 -66.66
N GLU A 96 25.31 14.36 -67.26
CA GLU A 96 26.57 14.49 -66.52
C GLU A 96 26.55 15.72 -65.60
N LYS A 97 25.98 16.84 -66.05
CA LYS A 97 25.84 18.03 -65.20
C LYS A 97 24.91 17.79 -64.03
N ILE A 98 23.75 17.15 -64.23
CA ILE A 98 22.82 16.77 -63.17
C ILE A 98 23.50 15.82 -62.17
N ASP A 99 24.19 14.79 -62.65
CA ASP A 99 24.87 13.80 -61.81
C ASP A 99 25.97 14.44 -60.98
N ASN A 100 26.75 15.36 -61.57
CA ASN A 100 27.76 16.12 -60.85
C ASN A 100 27.15 17.03 -59.77
N ILE A 101 26.01 17.68 -60.04
CA ILE A 101 25.29 18.51 -59.07
C ILE A 101 24.81 17.65 -57.90
N LYS A 102 24.14 16.52 -58.18
CA LYS A 102 23.69 15.57 -57.16
C LYS A 102 24.85 15.01 -56.34
N LEU A 103 25.94 14.63 -57.01
CA LEU A 103 27.14 14.10 -56.36
C LEU A 103 27.72 15.13 -55.38
N SER A 104 27.88 16.38 -55.82
CA SER A 104 28.37 17.45 -54.95
C SER A 104 27.45 17.69 -53.76
N TYR A 105 26.12 17.75 -54.00
CA TYR A 105 25.14 17.97 -52.94
C TYR A 105 25.16 16.88 -51.88
N TYR A 106 25.07 15.60 -52.29
CA TYR A 106 25.02 14.49 -51.34
C TYR A 106 26.35 14.28 -50.64
N LYS A 107 27.49 14.55 -51.30
CA LYS A 107 28.80 14.54 -50.66
C LYS A 107 28.91 15.59 -49.56
N ASP A 108 28.51 16.84 -49.82
CA ASP A 108 28.53 17.91 -48.81
C ASP A 108 27.60 17.61 -47.63
N LYS A 109 26.43 17.03 -47.90
CA LYS A 109 25.48 16.59 -46.86
C LYS A 109 26.08 15.46 -46.02
N TYR A 110 26.66 14.47 -46.67
CA TYR A 110 27.34 13.35 -46.02
C TYR A 110 28.48 13.82 -45.11
N ASP A 111 29.37 14.70 -45.59
CA ASP A 111 30.50 15.22 -44.82
C ASP A 111 30.05 15.99 -43.56
N LYS A 112 28.93 16.72 -43.65
CA LYS A 112 28.33 17.40 -42.49
C LYS A 112 27.79 16.41 -41.47
N LEU A 113 27.03 15.41 -41.93
CA LEU A 113 26.45 14.37 -41.07
C LEU A 113 27.53 13.49 -40.44
N LYS A 114 28.61 13.17 -41.15
CA LYS A 114 29.74 12.41 -40.59
C LYS A 114 30.43 13.17 -39.44
N LYS A 115 30.62 14.49 -39.60
CA LYS A 115 31.13 15.35 -38.50
C LYS A 115 30.18 15.40 -37.31
N GLU A 116 28.87 15.45 -37.55
CA GLU A 116 27.87 15.40 -36.48
C GLU A 116 27.93 14.04 -35.75
N LEU A 117 27.97 12.93 -36.49
CA LEU A 117 28.10 11.58 -35.96
C LEU A 117 29.37 11.40 -35.13
N ASP A 118 30.51 11.93 -35.62
CA ASP A 118 31.78 11.93 -34.87
C ASP A 118 31.67 12.65 -33.53
N GLY A 119 30.89 13.74 -33.47
CA GLY A 119 30.60 14.47 -32.23
C GLY A 119 29.72 13.71 -31.23
N LEU A 120 29.03 12.66 -31.68
CA LEU A 120 28.18 11.80 -30.86
C LEU A 120 28.88 10.53 -30.38
N LYS A 121 30.12 10.28 -30.79
CA LYS A 121 30.95 9.17 -30.31
C LYS A 121 31.11 9.25 -28.79
N ALA A 122 30.72 8.18 -28.11
CA ALA A 122 30.84 8.09 -26.66
C ALA A 122 31.00 6.65 -26.17
N ASP A 123 31.75 6.48 -25.08
CA ASP A 123 32.05 5.17 -24.51
C ASP A 123 30.82 4.44 -23.96
N ASN A 124 29.78 5.19 -23.61
CA ASN A 124 28.52 4.69 -23.05
C ASN A 124 27.54 4.16 -24.11
N LEU A 125 27.84 4.25 -25.40
CA LEU A 125 27.01 3.67 -26.45
C LEU A 125 27.02 2.13 -26.39
N SER A 126 25.98 1.49 -26.93
CA SER A 126 25.99 0.05 -27.15
C SER A 126 27.10 -0.34 -28.13
N ASP A 127 27.56 -1.59 -28.05
CA ASP A 127 28.61 -2.08 -28.96
C ASP A 127 28.14 -2.04 -30.42
N ASP A 128 26.88 -2.40 -30.69
CA ASP A 128 26.27 -2.31 -32.02
C ASP A 128 26.31 -0.88 -32.59
N LEU A 129 25.98 0.13 -31.77
CA LEU A 129 26.00 1.53 -32.22
C LEU A 129 27.43 2.04 -32.43
N LYS A 130 28.40 1.58 -31.63
CA LYS A 130 29.81 1.92 -31.84
C LYS A 130 30.32 1.35 -33.16
N GLU A 131 30.01 0.09 -33.43
CA GLU A 131 30.37 -0.57 -34.69
C GLU A 131 29.73 0.13 -35.89
N GLU A 132 28.44 0.49 -35.79
CA GLU A 132 27.75 1.22 -36.85
C GLU A 132 28.38 2.59 -37.11
N VAL A 133 28.74 3.33 -36.06
CA VAL A 133 29.43 4.63 -36.17
C VAL A 133 30.80 4.51 -36.84
N GLU A 134 31.52 3.41 -36.64
CA GLU A 134 32.84 3.15 -37.22
C GLU A 134 32.78 2.54 -38.63
N SER A 135 31.62 2.05 -39.07
CA SER A 135 31.45 1.32 -40.34
C SER A 135 31.36 2.20 -41.59
N TYR A 136 31.20 3.51 -41.44
CA TYR A 136 30.98 4.43 -42.54
C TYR A 136 32.27 4.76 -43.31
N GLU A 137 32.24 4.61 -44.64
CA GLU A 137 33.40 4.85 -45.52
C GLU A 137 33.84 6.33 -45.53
N ASP A 138 35.05 6.60 -46.00
CA ASP A 138 35.53 7.98 -46.13
C ASP A 138 34.99 8.70 -47.37
N SER A 139 34.63 7.95 -48.42
CA SER A 139 34.11 8.52 -49.65
C SER A 139 33.44 7.44 -50.50
N TYR A 140 32.40 7.84 -51.24
CA TYR A 140 31.74 7.02 -52.25
C TYR A 140 32.02 7.54 -53.67
N GLN A 141 31.73 6.73 -54.68
CA GLN A 141 32.03 7.07 -56.08
C GLN A 141 30.85 7.76 -56.77
N THR A 142 29.62 7.36 -56.43
CA THR A 142 28.40 7.82 -57.12
C THR A 142 27.45 8.57 -56.20
N HIS A 143 26.58 9.41 -56.77
CA HIS A 143 25.59 10.15 -55.98
C HIS A 143 24.55 9.22 -55.32
N GLU A 144 24.25 8.06 -55.93
CA GLU A 144 23.33 7.06 -55.37
C GLU A 144 23.89 6.42 -54.09
N GLU A 145 25.20 6.11 -54.08
CA GLU A 145 25.89 5.60 -52.89
C GLU A 145 25.89 6.65 -51.77
N TYR A 146 26.25 7.90 -52.08
CA TYR A 146 26.18 8.98 -51.07
C TYR A 146 24.76 9.18 -50.55
N SER A 147 23.75 9.15 -51.41
CA SER A 147 22.34 9.29 -51.02
C SER A 147 21.93 8.19 -50.02
N LYS A 148 22.25 6.92 -50.32
CA LYS A 148 22.02 5.79 -49.41
C LYS A 148 22.80 5.93 -48.10
N ALA A 149 24.04 6.42 -48.15
CA ALA A 149 24.88 6.60 -46.98
C ALA A 149 24.37 7.75 -46.08
N VAL A 150 23.87 8.83 -46.66
CA VAL A 150 23.20 9.94 -45.96
C VAL A 150 22.00 9.42 -45.17
N ASP A 151 21.11 8.67 -45.82
CA ASP A 151 19.92 8.12 -45.16
C ASP A 151 20.29 7.20 -43.99
N LYS A 152 21.34 6.39 -44.14
CA LYS A 152 21.85 5.52 -43.07
C LYS A 152 22.42 6.34 -41.90
N ILE A 153 23.30 7.31 -42.15
CA ILE A 153 23.87 8.15 -41.07
C ILE A 153 22.77 8.91 -40.33
N GLU A 154 21.80 9.50 -41.02
CA GLU A 154 20.68 10.20 -40.37
C GLU A 154 19.91 9.28 -39.41
N ASN A 155 19.73 8.00 -39.78
CA ASN A 155 19.09 7.01 -38.93
C ASN A 155 19.99 6.60 -37.75
N THR A 156 21.29 6.43 -37.95
CA THR A 156 22.23 6.16 -36.84
C THR A 156 22.25 7.32 -35.83
N ILE A 157 22.28 8.57 -36.29
CA ILE A 157 22.21 9.76 -35.43
C ILE A 157 20.95 9.73 -34.57
N LYS A 158 19.77 9.54 -35.19
CA LYS A 158 18.49 9.41 -34.46
C LYS A 158 18.50 8.27 -33.46
N SER A 159 19.07 7.12 -33.81
CA SER A 159 19.20 5.97 -32.90
C SER A 159 20.06 6.31 -31.68
N ILE A 160 21.17 7.03 -31.87
CA ILE A 160 22.04 7.48 -30.78
C ILE A 160 21.31 8.49 -29.88
N GLU A 161 20.55 9.43 -30.46
CA GLU A 161 19.77 10.40 -29.67
C GLU A 161 18.73 9.71 -28.78
N ILE A 162 17.99 8.74 -29.34
CA ILE A 162 17.01 7.93 -28.60
C ILE A 162 17.72 7.15 -27.49
N TYR A 163 18.81 6.46 -27.82
CA TYR A 163 19.61 5.70 -26.87
C TYR A 163 20.07 6.55 -25.69
N ASN A 164 20.62 7.75 -25.95
CA ASN A 164 21.11 8.65 -24.92
C ASN A 164 19.98 9.19 -24.03
N LYS A 165 18.79 9.43 -24.61
CA LYS A 165 17.60 9.82 -23.85
C LYS A 165 17.15 8.71 -22.90
N ASP A 166 17.13 7.47 -23.38
CA ASP A 166 16.74 6.30 -22.59
C ASP A 166 17.75 6.03 -21.47
N LEU A 167 19.05 6.07 -21.77
CA LEU A 167 20.12 5.92 -20.79
C LEU A 167 19.98 6.95 -19.65
N LYS A 168 19.72 8.21 -19.98
CA LYS A 168 19.49 9.26 -18.98
C LYS A 168 18.27 8.95 -18.11
N SER A 169 17.15 8.60 -18.74
CA SER A 169 15.91 8.24 -18.05
C SER A 169 16.12 7.07 -17.08
N HIS A 170 16.83 6.03 -17.51
CA HIS A 170 17.10 4.84 -16.72
C HIS A 170 18.06 5.13 -15.56
N LYS A 171 19.09 5.96 -15.76
CA LYS A 171 19.94 6.45 -14.65
C LYS A 171 19.15 7.24 -13.62
N ASP A 172 18.19 8.08 -14.04
CA ASP A 172 17.31 8.81 -13.12
C ASP A 172 16.40 7.85 -12.32
N VAL A 173 15.89 6.79 -12.95
CA VAL A 173 15.13 5.72 -12.27
C VAL A 173 16.00 5.00 -11.25
N LEU A 174 17.20 4.56 -11.63
CA LEU A 174 18.14 3.89 -10.74
C LEU A 174 18.50 4.77 -9.54
N LYS A 175 18.77 6.06 -9.76
CA LYS A 175 19.05 7.04 -8.71
C LYS A 175 17.89 7.14 -7.71
N LYS A 176 16.67 7.33 -8.19
CA LYS A 176 15.47 7.42 -7.32
C LYS A 176 15.26 6.12 -6.54
N ALA A 177 15.47 4.97 -7.18
CA ALA A 177 15.33 3.67 -6.54
C ALA A 177 16.36 3.48 -5.42
N ILE A 178 17.62 3.86 -5.63
CA ILE A 178 18.66 3.82 -4.60
C ILE A 178 18.29 4.75 -3.44
N GLU A 179 17.84 5.98 -3.73
CA GLU A 179 17.51 6.97 -2.70
C GLU A 179 16.31 6.57 -1.84
N ASN A 180 15.25 6.04 -2.47
CA ASN A 180 14.05 5.55 -1.76
C ASN A 180 14.34 4.35 -0.86
N ASN A 181 15.44 3.63 -1.09
CA ASN A 181 15.80 2.41 -0.38
C ASN A 181 17.06 2.55 0.49
N LYS A 182 17.58 3.78 0.65
CA LYS A 182 18.82 4.05 1.40
C LYS A 182 18.75 3.70 2.88
N ASP A 183 17.56 3.78 3.46
CA ASP A 183 17.32 3.54 4.88
C ASP A 183 17.07 2.06 5.19
N PHE A 184 16.94 1.23 4.16
CA PHE A 184 16.90 -0.22 4.31
C PHE A 184 18.32 -0.78 4.43
N LYS A 185 18.47 -1.89 5.16
CA LYS A 185 19.75 -2.58 5.33
C LYS A 185 20.11 -3.43 4.11
N ILE A 186 20.04 -2.83 2.92
CA ILE A 186 20.33 -3.45 1.63
C ILE A 186 21.67 -2.91 1.11
N ASP A 187 22.58 -3.81 0.72
CA ASP A 187 23.82 -3.40 0.05
C ASP A 187 23.54 -3.01 -1.41
N LEU A 188 23.73 -1.72 -1.72
CA LEU A 188 23.51 -1.13 -3.04
C LEU A 188 24.81 -0.59 -3.68
N ASN A 189 25.98 -1.05 -3.22
CA ASN A 189 27.27 -0.50 -3.68
C ASN A 189 27.53 -0.70 -5.17
N ASN A 190 27.17 -1.86 -5.72
CA ASN A 190 27.34 -2.15 -7.15
C ASN A 190 26.44 -1.26 -8.01
N GLU A 191 25.19 -1.09 -7.60
CA GLU A 191 24.22 -0.26 -8.30
C GLU A 191 24.61 1.23 -8.28
N LYS A 192 25.16 1.70 -7.16
CA LYS A 192 25.76 3.04 -7.06
C LYS A 192 26.97 3.19 -7.98
N ALA A 193 27.85 2.19 -8.05
CA ALA A 193 29.01 2.21 -8.93
C ALA A 193 28.60 2.32 -10.42
N VAL A 194 27.55 1.60 -10.84
CA VAL A 194 26.99 1.73 -12.20
C VAL A 194 26.40 3.11 -12.45
N LEU A 195 25.66 3.67 -11.48
CA LEU A 195 25.07 5.01 -11.59
C LEU A 195 26.15 6.11 -11.73
N GLU A 196 27.22 6.01 -10.94
CA GLU A 196 28.33 6.97 -10.91
C GLU A 196 29.27 6.82 -12.12
N ASN A 197 29.29 5.64 -12.76
CA ASN A 197 30.07 5.41 -13.96
C ASN A 197 29.49 6.21 -15.14
N LYS A 198 30.26 7.21 -15.59
CA LYS A 198 29.92 8.04 -16.75
C LYS A 198 29.81 7.23 -18.04
N ASN A 199 30.61 6.18 -18.17
CA ASN A 199 30.69 5.30 -19.34
C ASN A 199 29.74 4.11 -19.25
N ALA A 200 28.90 4.02 -18.21
CA ALA A 200 27.95 2.92 -18.09
C ALA A 200 26.97 2.91 -19.27
N LYS A 201 26.84 1.73 -19.88
CA LYS A 201 25.92 1.47 -20.98
C LYS A 201 24.50 1.25 -20.46
N LEU A 202 23.51 1.38 -21.36
CA LEU A 202 22.10 1.17 -21.04
C LEU A 202 21.84 -0.22 -20.44
N ASP A 203 22.44 -1.28 -20.98
CA ASP A 203 22.25 -2.64 -20.49
C ASP A 203 22.83 -2.86 -19.09
N GLU A 204 23.94 -2.19 -18.77
CA GLU A 204 24.53 -2.19 -17.42
C GLU A 204 23.61 -1.50 -16.41
N VAL A 205 23.02 -0.36 -16.79
CA VAL A 205 22.04 0.36 -15.97
C VAL A 205 20.79 -0.49 -15.76
N ASP A 206 20.28 -1.17 -16.79
CA ASP A 206 19.14 -2.08 -16.69
C ASP A 206 19.43 -3.26 -15.75
N LYS A 207 20.60 -3.88 -15.90
CA LYS A 207 21.04 -4.95 -14.98
C LYS A 207 21.15 -4.46 -13.54
N ALA A 208 21.60 -3.23 -13.32
CA ALA A 208 21.65 -2.64 -11.99
C ALA A 208 20.26 -2.40 -11.40
N ILE A 209 19.29 -1.96 -12.20
CA ILE A 209 17.88 -1.83 -11.79
C ILE A 209 17.29 -3.20 -11.42
N ASP A 210 17.50 -4.22 -12.25
CA ASP A 210 17.04 -5.58 -11.98
C ASP A 210 17.67 -6.16 -10.70
N SER A 211 18.98 -5.96 -10.52
CA SER A 211 19.69 -6.36 -9.30
C SER A 211 19.11 -5.68 -8.05
N LEU A 212 18.86 -4.37 -8.11
CA LEU A 212 18.22 -3.62 -7.03
C LEU A 212 16.84 -4.18 -6.69
N ASN A 213 15.99 -4.43 -7.69
CA ASN A 213 14.66 -4.98 -7.50
C ASN A 213 14.71 -6.36 -6.81
N ASN A 214 15.60 -7.24 -7.27
CA ASN A 214 15.80 -8.56 -6.65
C ASN A 214 16.23 -8.46 -5.19
N LYS A 215 17.11 -7.50 -4.85
CA LYS A 215 17.54 -7.25 -3.47
C LYS A 215 16.39 -6.73 -2.59
N ILE A 216 15.55 -5.85 -3.12
CA ILE A 216 14.36 -5.35 -2.41
C ILE A 216 13.36 -6.48 -2.17
N ASP A 217 13.11 -7.32 -3.17
CA ASP A 217 12.20 -8.45 -3.04
C ASP A 217 12.68 -9.44 -1.98
N ALA A 218 13.98 -9.75 -1.96
CA ALA A 218 14.59 -10.59 -0.94
C ALA A 218 14.44 -9.99 0.47
N TYR A 219 14.70 -8.70 0.62
CA TYR A 219 14.55 -7.99 1.89
C TYR A 219 13.09 -7.97 2.38
N ASN A 220 12.13 -7.71 1.49
CA ASN A 220 10.70 -7.74 1.81
C ASN A 220 10.24 -9.14 2.24
N GLU A 221 10.75 -10.19 1.58
CA GLU A 221 10.46 -11.57 1.95
C GLU A 221 11.04 -11.93 3.33
N GLU A 222 12.25 -11.47 3.65
CA GLU A 222 12.84 -11.66 4.98
C GLU A 222 11.99 -10.99 6.08
N ILE A 223 11.55 -9.74 5.86
CA ILE A 223 10.65 -9.05 6.78
C ILE A 223 9.35 -9.83 6.96
N ARG A 224 8.74 -10.30 5.86
CA ARG A 224 7.51 -11.07 5.87
C ARG A 224 7.65 -12.32 6.73
N LEU A 225 8.72 -13.10 6.52
CA LEU A 225 9.00 -14.33 7.27
C LEU A 225 9.27 -14.06 8.75
N SER A 226 10.05 -13.02 9.06
CA SER A 226 10.32 -12.59 10.45
C SER A 226 9.03 -12.21 11.18
N ASN A 227 8.15 -11.45 10.53
CA ASN A 227 6.85 -11.07 11.06
C ASN A 227 5.93 -12.28 11.26
N MET A 228 5.89 -13.22 10.31
CA MET A 228 5.14 -14.47 10.47
C MET A 228 5.62 -15.27 11.68
N ALA A 229 6.94 -15.39 11.89
CA ALA A 229 7.51 -16.10 13.02
C ALA A 229 7.10 -15.49 14.36
N LYS A 230 7.11 -14.14 14.47
CA LYS A 230 6.63 -13.43 15.67
C LYS A 230 5.15 -13.69 15.94
N LEU A 231 4.29 -13.60 14.92
CA LEU A 231 2.86 -13.83 15.06
C LEU A 231 2.54 -15.29 15.41
N LYS A 232 3.25 -16.24 14.81
CA LYS A 232 3.10 -17.67 15.09
C LYS A 232 3.44 -17.99 16.56
N LYS A 233 4.50 -17.41 17.11
CA LYS A 233 4.86 -17.56 18.53
C LYS A 233 3.71 -17.15 19.46
N ILE A 234 3.00 -16.08 19.12
CA ILE A 234 1.82 -15.63 19.87
C ILE A 234 0.66 -16.65 19.73
N MET A 235 0.39 -17.13 18.51
CA MET A 235 -0.66 -18.13 18.25
C MET A 235 -0.40 -19.43 19.00
N ASP A 236 0.83 -19.92 19.01
CA ASP A 236 1.23 -21.16 19.71
C ASP A 236 1.04 -21.02 21.24
N GLY A 237 1.23 -19.80 21.77
CA GLY A 237 1.00 -19.47 23.18
C GLY A 237 -0.47 -19.36 23.59
N GLU A 238 -1.41 -19.18 22.65
CA GLU A 238 -2.82 -18.93 22.93
C GLU A 238 -3.43 -19.99 23.86
N LYS A 239 -3.19 -21.28 23.57
CA LYS A 239 -3.76 -22.38 24.34
C LYS A 239 -3.32 -22.32 25.80
N SER A 240 -2.02 -22.16 26.03
CA SER A 240 -1.45 -22.06 27.39
C SER A 240 -2.02 -20.85 28.14
N THR A 241 -2.16 -19.71 27.47
CA THR A 241 -2.75 -18.51 28.07
C THR A 241 -4.21 -18.76 28.46
N LYS A 242 -5.01 -19.36 27.58
CA LYS A 242 -6.43 -19.66 27.84
C LYS A 242 -6.63 -20.72 28.93
N GLU A 243 -5.65 -21.58 29.13
CA GLU A 243 -5.66 -22.57 30.21
C GLU A 243 -5.27 -21.98 31.58
N SER A 244 -4.61 -20.82 31.60
CA SER A 244 -4.14 -20.16 32.82
C SER A 244 -5.28 -19.63 33.71
N THR A 245 -5.00 -19.53 35.01
CA THR A 245 -5.88 -18.88 35.98
C THR A 245 -6.13 -17.42 35.61
N ASN A 246 -5.08 -16.70 35.23
CA ASN A 246 -5.18 -15.28 34.91
C ASN A 246 -6.16 -15.00 33.76
N TYR A 247 -6.29 -15.91 32.79
CA TYR A 247 -7.35 -15.83 31.78
C TYR A 247 -8.68 -16.37 32.31
N LYS A 248 -8.74 -17.59 32.87
CA LYS A 248 -10.01 -18.23 33.25
C LYS A 248 -10.82 -17.45 34.28
N LYS A 249 -10.13 -16.73 35.17
CA LYS A 249 -10.73 -15.90 36.22
C LYS A 249 -10.74 -14.41 35.87
N ALA A 250 -10.39 -14.02 34.64
CA ALA A 250 -10.48 -12.62 34.23
C ALA A 250 -11.94 -12.19 33.99
N SER A 251 -12.17 -10.88 34.10
CA SER A 251 -13.45 -10.26 33.76
C SER A 251 -13.82 -10.52 32.30
N LYS A 252 -15.11 -10.75 32.00
CA LYS A 252 -15.56 -11.16 30.66
C LYS A 252 -15.13 -10.19 29.56
N ALA A 253 -15.31 -8.89 29.76
CA ALA A 253 -14.92 -7.87 28.79
C ALA A 253 -13.41 -7.87 28.48
N ILE A 254 -12.57 -8.18 29.47
CA ILE A 254 -11.11 -8.25 29.29
C ILE A 254 -10.73 -9.52 28.52
N ARG A 255 -11.38 -10.66 28.79
CA ARG A 255 -11.19 -11.90 28.02
C ARG A 255 -11.61 -11.73 26.56
N GLU A 256 -12.75 -11.09 26.33
CA GLU A 256 -13.25 -10.78 24.98
C GLU A 256 -12.31 -9.84 24.20
N ASP A 257 -11.73 -8.82 24.85
CA ASP A 257 -10.73 -7.96 24.21
C ASP A 257 -9.46 -8.75 23.86
N PHE A 258 -8.94 -9.57 24.79
CA PHE A 258 -7.82 -10.47 24.51
C PHE A 258 -8.11 -11.40 23.33
N ASP A 259 -9.28 -12.04 23.31
CA ASP A 259 -9.71 -12.94 22.23
C ASP A 259 -9.83 -12.23 20.88
N LYS A 260 -10.25 -10.97 20.90
CA LYS A 260 -10.28 -10.14 19.70
C LYS A 260 -8.86 -9.83 19.21
N LYS A 261 -7.91 -9.56 20.10
CA LYS A 261 -6.51 -9.28 19.70
C LYS A 261 -5.80 -10.53 19.18
N ILE A 262 -6.04 -11.71 19.76
CA ILE A 262 -5.48 -12.96 19.22
C ILE A 262 -6.06 -13.28 17.84
N GLN A 263 -7.33 -12.97 17.59
CA GLN A 263 -7.90 -13.14 16.25
C GLN A 263 -7.24 -12.21 15.22
N ALA A 264 -6.97 -10.95 15.59
CA ALA A 264 -6.24 -10.03 14.73
C ALA A 264 -4.82 -10.53 14.38
N VAL A 265 -4.13 -11.17 15.33
CA VAL A 265 -2.84 -11.84 15.10
C VAL A 265 -2.98 -12.98 14.08
N LYS A 266 -4.01 -13.83 14.20
CA LYS A 266 -4.28 -14.93 13.27
C LYS A 266 -4.58 -14.42 11.86
N ASP A 267 -5.41 -13.39 11.76
CA ASP A 267 -5.78 -12.78 10.47
C ASP A 267 -4.55 -12.17 9.78
N ALA A 268 -3.70 -11.47 10.55
CA ALA A 268 -2.44 -10.93 10.04
C ALA A 268 -1.50 -12.04 9.55
N HIS A 269 -1.34 -13.12 10.33
CA HIS A 269 -0.53 -14.26 9.92
C HIS A 269 -1.07 -14.89 8.63
N GLY A 270 -2.39 -15.09 8.53
CA GLY A 270 -3.04 -15.63 7.33
C GLY A 270 -2.87 -14.75 6.09
N LYS A 271 -2.88 -13.42 6.25
CA LYS A 271 -2.57 -12.48 5.15
C LYS A 271 -1.12 -12.59 4.71
N LEU A 272 -0.17 -12.59 5.65
CA LEU A 272 1.26 -12.71 5.33
C LEU A 272 1.56 -14.04 4.63
N ASP A 273 0.92 -15.14 5.03
CA ASP A 273 1.04 -16.45 4.39
C ASP A 273 0.63 -16.42 2.90
N LYS A 274 -0.42 -15.67 2.59
CA LYS A 274 -0.91 -15.42 1.22
C LYS A 274 -0.13 -14.33 0.47
N LYS A 275 0.95 -13.80 1.06
CA LYS A 275 1.73 -12.66 0.54
C LYS A 275 0.88 -11.39 0.34
N GLU A 276 -0.18 -11.24 1.12
CA GLU A 276 -1.00 -10.03 1.16
C GLU A 276 -0.38 -8.99 2.11
N LYS A 277 -0.64 -7.71 1.83
CA LYS A 277 -0.15 -6.59 2.64
C LYS A 277 -0.76 -6.63 4.05
N VAL A 278 0.10 -6.46 5.06
CA VAL A 278 -0.29 -6.14 6.44
C VAL A 278 0.40 -4.83 6.83
N GLU A 279 -0.37 -3.80 7.17
CA GLU A 279 0.17 -2.45 7.32
C GLU A 279 1.10 -2.28 8.52
N ASN A 280 0.74 -2.84 9.68
CA ASN A 280 1.52 -2.65 10.90
C ASN A 280 1.48 -3.90 11.80
N VAL A 281 2.42 -4.82 11.58
CA VAL A 281 2.55 -6.05 12.40
C VAL A 281 2.93 -5.73 13.84
N ASP A 282 3.83 -4.76 14.05
CA ASP A 282 4.31 -4.41 15.39
C ASP A 282 3.19 -3.80 16.25
N GLU A 283 2.28 -3.02 15.66
CA GLU A 283 1.09 -2.54 16.36
C GLU A 283 0.12 -3.66 16.72
N ILE A 284 -0.07 -4.65 15.83
CA ILE A 284 -0.89 -5.83 16.14
C ILE A 284 -0.31 -6.60 17.34
N ILE A 285 1.00 -6.80 17.35
CA ILE A 285 1.72 -7.44 18.46
C ILE A 285 1.61 -6.61 19.74
N SER A 286 1.81 -5.29 19.66
CA SER A 286 1.70 -4.37 20.80
C SER A 286 0.30 -4.39 21.42
N ASN A 287 -0.73 -4.35 20.58
CA ASN A 287 -2.12 -4.45 21.01
C ASN A 287 -2.43 -5.78 21.69
N TYR A 288 -1.89 -6.89 21.16
CA TYR A 288 -1.98 -8.20 21.80
C TYR A 288 -1.31 -8.20 23.19
N ASN A 289 -0.06 -7.73 23.28
CA ASN A 289 0.68 -7.70 24.54
C ASN A 289 -0.05 -6.85 25.59
N SER A 290 -0.58 -5.69 25.20
CA SER A 290 -1.37 -4.84 26.10
C SER A 290 -2.64 -5.54 26.59
N ALA A 291 -3.34 -6.29 25.75
CA ALA A 291 -4.52 -7.06 26.17
C ALA A 291 -4.16 -8.24 27.08
N PHE A 292 -3.02 -8.90 26.82
CA PHE A 292 -2.48 -9.96 27.68
C PHE A 292 -2.14 -9.43 29.07
N ASP A 293 -1.44 -8.30 29.17
CA ASP A 293 -1.05 -7.68 30.45
C ASP A 293 -2.24 -7.16 31.27
N LYS A 294 -3.37 -6.89 30.61
CA LYS A 294 -4.62 -6.45 31.25
C LYS A 294 -5.43 -7.58 31.85
N LEU A 295 -5.12 -8.84 31.56
CA LEU A 295 -5.78 -9.98 32.19
C LEU A 295 -5.68 -9.86 33.72
N ASP A 296 -6.84 -9.86 34.37
CA ASP A 296 -7.01 -9.52 35.78
C ASP A 296 -7.37 -10.73 36.65
N GLY A 297 -7.32 -11.95 36.11
CA GLY A 297 -7.83 -13.13 36.79
C GLY A 297 -7.10 -13.49 38.08
N ASP A 298 -5.79 -13.27 38.16
CA ASP A 298 -5.05 -13.51 39.39
C ASP A 298 -5.47 -12.53 40.50
N LYS A 299 -5.69 -11.25 40.14
CA LYS A 299 -6.18 -10.21 41.06
C LYS A 299 -7.60 -10.53 41.53
N ASN A 300 -8.47 -10.96 40.62
CA ASN A 300 -9.84 -11.33 40.95
C ASN A 300 -9.86 -12.57 41.85
N LEU A 301 -9.00 -13.57 41.59
CA LEU A 301 -8.93 -14.77 42.43
C LEU A 301 -8.47 -14.43 43.85
N GLU A 302 -7.48 -13.55 44.00
CA GLU A 302 -7.04 -13.07 45.30
C GLU A 302 -8.19 -12.38 46.07
N ALA A 303 -8.95 -11.51 45.40
CA ALA A 303 -10.09 -10.83 45.99
C ALA A 303 -11.21 -11.82 46.40
N TYR A 304 -11.49 -12.81 45.55
CA TYR A 304 -12.44 -13.87 45.85
C TYR A 304 -12.03 -14.69 47.08
N ASN A 305 -10.76 -15.08 47.19
CA ASN A 305 -10.27 -15.81 48.35
C ASN A 305 -10.40 -15.00 49.65
N LYS A 306 -10.19 -13.67 49.59
CA LYS A 306 -10.44 -12.75 50.72
C LYS A 306 -11.92 -12.71 51.09
N LEU A 307 -12.82 -12.69 50.10
CA LEU A 307 -14.27 -12.76 50.32
C LEU A 307 -14.67 -14.07 51.01
N VAL A 308 -14.20 -15.22 50.51
CA VAL A 308 -14.48 -16.54 51.09
C VAL A 308 -14.00 -16.63 52.53
N THR A 309 -12.78 -16.13 52.80
CA THR A 309 -12.21 -16.09 54.16
C THR A 309 -13.08 -15.23 55.08
N TYR A 310 -13.44 -14.02 54.64
CA TYR A 310 -14.29 -13.11 55.40
C TYR A 310 -15.67 -13.72 55.71
N TYR A 311 -16.29 -14.37 54.72
CA TYR A 311 -17.57 -15.08 54.92
C TYR A 311 -17.43 -16.18 55.98
N ASN A 312 -16.43 -17.06 55.85
CA ASN A 312 -16.23 -18.17 56.78
C ASN A 312 -15.98 -17.73 58.22
N GLU A 313 -15.25 -16.63 58.41
CA GLU A 313 -14.98 -16.05 59.74
C GLU A 313 -16.21 -15.40 60.39
N ASN A 314 -17.20 -14.98 59.60
CA ASN A 314 -18.36 -14.22 60.08
C ASN A 314 -19.71 -14.93 59.88
N LYS A 315 -19.73 -16.13 59.31
CA LYS A 315 -20.97 -16.84 58.95
C LYS A 315 -21.91 -17.08 60.13
N ASP A 316 -21.38 -17.27 61.34
CA ASP A 316 -22.18 -17.53 62.55
C ASP A 316 -22.98 -16.30 63.02
N LYS A 317 -22.68 -15.13 62.48
CA LYS A 317 -23.43 -13.88 62.72
C LYS A 317 -24.65 -13.73 61.80
N LEU A 318 -24.77 -14.57 60.78
CA LEU A 318 -25.88 -14.57 59.83
C LEU A 318 -26.96 -15.57 60.23
N SER A 319 -28.21 -15.29 59.84
CA SER A 319 -29.31 -16.26 59.86
C SER A 319 -28.98 -17.54 59.06
N LYS A 320 -29.59 -18.69 59.39
CA LYS A 320 -29.38 -19.95 58.65
C LYS A 320 -29.80 -19.83 57.18
N GLU A 321 -30.87 -19.07 56.93
CA GLU A 321 -31.36 -18.76 55.61
C GLU A 321 -30.33 -17.96 54.81
N ASP A 322 -29.72 -16.93 55.40
CA ASP A 322 -28.69 -16.12 54.75
C ASP A 322 -27.36 -16.85 54.59
N GLN A 323 -26.98 -17.71 55.53
CA GLN A 323 -25.82 -18.59 55.39
C GLN A 323 -25.91 -19.39 54.08
N LYS A 324 -27.02 -20.11 53.90
CA LYS A 324 -27.27 -20.91 52.68
C LYS A 324 -27.31 -20.05 51.42
N LYS A 325 -27.98 -18.90 51.48
CA LYS A 325 -28.08 -17.96 50.35
C LYS A 325 -26.69 -17.47 49.91
N TYR A 326 -25.84 -17.06 50.84
CA TYR A 326 -24.51 -16.52 50.50
C TYR A 326 -23.51 -17.62 50.13
N GLU A 327 -23.60 -18.82 50.71
CA GLU A 327 -22.89 -20.01 50.22
C GLU A 327 -23.20 -20.26 48.74
N ASP A 328 -24.49 -20.31 48.38
CA ASP A 328 -24.93 -20.50 47.00
C ASP A 328 -24.41 -19.39 46.06
N LEU A 329 -24.40 -18.13 46.52
CA LEU A 329 -23.91 -17.00 45.73
C LEU A 329 -22.39 -17.03 45.54
N ILE A 330 -21.63 -17.39 46.57
CA ILE A 330 -20.17 -17.54 46.52
C ILE A 330 -19.78 -18.69 45.57
N GLU A 331 -20.49 -19.82 45.64
CA GLU A 331 -20.25 -20.95 44.74
C GLU A 331 -20.62 -20.61 43.28
N LYS A 332 -21.75 -19.93 43.07
CA LYS A 332 -22.16 -19.44 41.75
C LYS A 332 -21.17 -18.44 41.16
N LEU A 333 -20.58 -17.59 42.01
CA LEU A 333 -19.58 -16.62 41.57
C LEU A 333 -18.32 -17.32 41.06
N ASP A 334 -17.84 -18.36 41.75
CA ASP A 334 -16.67 -19.13 41.31
C ASP A 334 -16.85 -19.80 39.94
N LYS A 335 -18.08 -20.23 39.65
CA LYS A 335 -18.49 -20.85 38.39
C LYS A 335 -18.97 -19.83 37.35
N SER A 336 -18.95 -18.54 37.66
CA SER A 336 -19.45 -17.50 36.76
C SER A 336 -18.52 -17.34 35.56
N GLU A 337 -19.13 -17.15 34.38
CA GLU A 337 -18.38 -16.76 33.17
C GLU A 337 -17.73 -15.37 33.33
N ASP A 338 -18.31 -14.49 34.15
CA ASP A 338 -17.78 -13.15 34.34
C ASP A 338 -17.37 -12.98 35.81
N PHE A 339 -16.12 -13.40 36.07
CA PHE A 339 -15.47 -13.38 37.36
C PHE A 339 -14.76 -12.03 37.57
N SER A 340 -15.53 -10.98 37.82
CA SER A 340 -15.03 -9.61 37.92
C SER A 340 -14.90 -9.13 39.36
N MET A 341 -13.94 -8.23 39.58
CA MET A 341 -13.71 -7.55 40.86
C MET A 341 -14.97 -6.85 41.38
N ASP A 342 -15.76 -6.24 40.49
CA ASP A 342 -16.98 -5.53 40.85
C ASP A 342 -18.02 -6.46 41.51
N LYS A 343 -18.22 -7.66 40.95
CA LYS A 343 -19.15 -8.65 41.52
C LYS A 343 -18.67 -9.21 42.85
N ILE A 344 -17.36 -9.43 42.97
CA ILE A 344 -16.74 -9.88 44.23
C ILE A 344 -16.97 -8.83 45.32
N ASN A 345 -16.72 -7.56 45.01
CA ASN A 345 -16.92 -6.44 45.95
C ASN A 345 -18.40 -6.20 46.27
N GLU A 346 -19.29 -6.34 45.29
CA GLU A 346 -20.73 -6.23 45.50
C GLU A 346 -21.22 -7.32 46.48
N LEU A 347 -20.84 -8.58 46.25
CA LEU A 347 -21.21 -9.69 47.13
C LEU A 347 -20.64 -9.52 48.53
N LYS A 348 -19.38 -9.06 48.65
CA LYS A 348 -18.78 -8.71 49.94
C LYS A 348 -19.62 -7.67 50.70
N THR A 349 -20.02 -6.60 50.01
CA THR A 349 -20.83 -5.51 50.58
C THR A 349 -22.22 -6.00 51.02
N GLN A 350 -22.84 -6.91 50.25
CA GLN A 350 -24.13 -7.51 50.63
C GLN A 350 -24.02 -8.35 51.90
N ILE A 351 -22.96 -9.15 52.03
CA ILE A 351 -22.68 -9.94 53.24
C ILE A 351 -22.43 -9.01 54.44
N GLU A 352 -21.61 -7.97 54.28
CA GLU A 352 -21.34 -6.98 55.34
C GLU A 352 -22.61 -6.28 55.84
N LYS A 353 -23.54 -5.95 54.94
CA LYS A 353 -24.83 -5.34 55.32
C LYS A 353 -25.71 -6.32 56.08
N ALA A 354 -25.83 -7.56 55.59
CA ALA A 354 -26.65 -8.58 56.25
C ALA A 354 -26.16 -8.89 57.67
N ILE A 355 -24.84 -8.93 57.89
CA ILE A 355 -24.27 -9.11 59.24
C ILE A 355 -24.70 -7.96 60.17
N LYS A 356 -24.65 -6.71 59.69
CA LYS A 356 -25.05 -5.53 60.49
C LYS A 356 -26.54 -5.55 60.81
N ASP A 357 -27.38 -5.84 59.82
CA ASP A 357 -28.83 -5.88 59.98
C ASP A 357 -29.26 -6.99 60.96
N ASP A 358 -28.59 -8.14 60.93
CA ASP A 358 -28.85 -9.26 61.87
C ASP A 358 -28.36 -8.95 63.29
N GLU A 359 -27.20 -8.30 63.46
CA GLU A 359 -26.72 -7.80 64.77
C GLU A 359 -27.70 -6.79 65.40
N ASP A 360 -28.25 -5.88 64.60
CA ASP A 360 -29.25 -4.89 65.03
C ASP A 360 -30.61 -5.54 65.33
N SER A 361 -30.98 -6.61 64.63
CA SER A 361 -32.21 -7.38 64.89
C SER A 361 -32.12 -8.21 66.18
N ALA A 362 -30.92 -8.70 66.52
CA ALA A 362 -30.65 -9.44 67.74
C ALA A 362 -30.72 -8.56 69.00
N THR A 363 -30.50 -7.24 68.86
CA THR A 363 -30.43 -6.30 69.99
C THR A 363 -31.77 -5.69 70.43
N LEU A 364 -32.91 -5.94 69.77
CA LEU A 364 -34.22 -5.44 70.23
C LEU A 364 -35.41 -6.41 70.06
N LYS A 365 -35.55 -7.37 70.98
CA LYS A 365 -36.88 -7.75 71.52
C LYS A 365 -36.96 -7.39 73.01
N LYS A 366 -37.35 -6.14 73.28
CA LYS A 366 -37.81 -5.75 74.63
C LYS A 366 -39.15 -6.45 74.87
N VAL A 367 -39.10 -7.59 75.55
CA VAL A 367 -40.29 -8.32 76.02
C VAL A 367 -41.12 -7.35 76.86
N GLY A 368 -42.35 -7.06 76.41
CA GLY A 368 -43.30 -6.26 77.17
C GLY A 368 -43.47 -6.88 78.56
N ALA A 369 -43.14 -6.11 79.60
CA ALA A 369 -43.24 -6.56 80.98
C ALA A 369 -44.69 -7.00 81.27
N LYS A 370 -44.88 -8.30 81.46
CA LYS A 370 -46.12 -8.91 81.94
C LYS A 370 -46.36 -8.38 83.36
N LYS A 371 -47.26 -7.39 83.52
CA LYS A 371 -47.77 -6.99 84.83
C LYS A 371 -48.96 -7.88 85.20
N ILE A 372 -48.75 -8.76 86.17
CA ILE A 372 -49.76 -9.43 87.01
C ILE A 372 -49.65 -8.70 88.36
N GLY A 373 -50.66 -8.21 89.07
CA GLY A 373 -52.10 -8.02 88.96
C GLY A 373 -52.55 -7.29 90.25
N VAL A 374 -53.84 -6.91 90.36
CA VAL A 374 -54.68 -6.80 91.59
C VAL A 374 -55.73 -5.69 91.41
N GLN A 375 -57.01 -6.07 91.56
CA GLN A 375 -58.17 -5.17 91.69
C GLN A 375 -58.26 -4.58 93.11
N LYS A 376 -58.61 -3.28 93.22
CA LYS A 376 -59.50 -2.77 94.29
C LYS A 376 -60.11 -1.38 93.97
N SER A 377 -61.46 -1.37 94.03
CA SER A 377 -62.43 -0.34 94.44
C SER A 377 -62.43 1.12 93.90
N SER A 378 -63.46 1.41 93.11
CA SER A 378 -64.42 2.54 93.15
C SER A 378 -64.03 3.97 93.61
N GLY A 379 -63.77 4.84 92.62
CA GLY A 379 -64.29 6.23 92.48
C GLY A 379 -63.58 7.38 93.24
N PRO A 380 -63.77 8.67 92.84
CA PRO A 380 -64.71 9.19 91.85
C PRO A 380 -64.08 9.93 90.64
N LYS A 381 -64.96 10.16 89.66
CA LYS A 381 -64.77 10.82 88.37
C LYS A 381 -64.36 12.29 88.52
N VAL A 382 -63.39 12.73 87.72
CA VAL A 382 -63.27 14.14 87.32
C VAL A 382 -63.19 14.22 85.80
N LYS A 383 -64.26 14.76 85.21
CA LYS A 383 -64.30 15.22 83.83
C LYS A 383 -63.49 16.51 83.71
N ARG A 384 -62.53 16.57 82.78
CA ARG A 384 -62.24 17.81 82.04
C ARG A 384 -61.95 17.51 80.58
N SER A 385 -62.40 18.47 79.79
CA SER A 385 -62.85 18.41 78.42
C SER A 385 -61.91 19.17 77.49
N ARG A 386 -61.84 18.70 76.23
CA ARG A 386 -61.48 19.46 74.99
C ARG A 386 -60.02 19.94 74.98
N SER A 387 -59.24 19.81 73.92
CA SER A 387 -59.46 19.65 72.48
C SER A 387 -58.09 19.33 71.88
N PHE A 388 -58.01 18.59 70.78
CA PHE A 388 -57.38 19.05 69.54
C PHE A 388 -57.50 17.95 68.47
N VAL A 389 -57.90 18.42 67.31
CA VAL A 389 -58.11 17.77 66.01
C VAL A 389 -56.83 17.08 65.52
N ARG A 390 -56.90 15.86 64.99
CA ARG A 390 -56.63 15.54 63.56
C ARG A 390 -56.68 14.03 63.27
N THR A 391 -57.47 13.71 62.25
CA THR A 391 -57.33 12.62 61.25
C THR A 391 -55.86 12.21 60.99
N GLY A 392 -55.45 10.98 60.69
CA GLY A 392 -56.09 9.86 60.00
C GLY A 392 -54.98 8.99 59.37
N VAL A 393 -55.38 7.77 58.97
CA VAL A 393 -54.71 6.83 58.05
C VAL A 393 -53.48 6.05 58.56
N LYS A 394 -53.77 4.86 59.10
CA LYS A 394 -52.86 3.70 59.04
C LYS A 394 -52.77 3.24 57.58
N SER A 395 -51.65 3.46 56.89
CA SER A 395 -51.10 2.61 55.80
C SER A 395 -50.13 3.38 54.90
N VAL A 396 -48.93 3.68 55.41
CA VAL A 396 -47.81 4.12 54.53
C VAL A 396 -47.11 2.91 53.89
N GLY A 397 -47.23 1.70 54.46
CA GLY A 397 -46.53 0.51 53.98
C GLY A 397 -47.04 -0.07 52.65
N ILE A 398 -48.31 0.14 52.29
CA ILE A 398 -48.90 -0.42 51.07
C ILE A 398 -48.64 0.49 49.85
N VAL A 399 -48.46 1.80 50.05
CA VAL A 399 -48.22 2.75 48.96
C VAL A 399 -46.80 2.62 48.39
N LEU A 400 -45.80 2.23 49.20
CA LEU A 400 -44.41 2.04 48.75
C LEU A 400 -44.24 0.80 47.85
N ILE A 401 -44.95 -0.29 48.13
CA ILE A 401 -44.89 -1.52 47.31
C ILE A 401 -45.59 -1.30 45.96
N VAL A 402 -46.70 -0.54 45.93
CA VAL A 402 -47.40 -0.21 44.67
C VAL A 402 -46.57 0.75 43.79
N LEU A 403 -45.79 1.66 44.37
CA LEU A 403 -44.88 2.54 43.62
C LEU A 403 -43.69 1.80 42.99
N VAL A 404 -43.12 0.77 43.64
CA VAL A 404 -42.02 -0.03 43.07
C VAL A 404 -42.52 -0.93 41.93
N VAL A 405 -43.72 -1.49 42.04
CA VAL A 405 -44.31 -2.32 40.97
C VAL A 405 -44.75 -1.46 39.77
N ALA A 406 -45.28 -0.26 39.99
CA ALA A 406 -45.61 0.68 38.90
C ALA A 406 -44.36 1.22 38.18
N GLY A 407 -43.25 1.44 38.90
CA GLY A 407 -41.97 1.89 38.32
C GLY A 407 -41.33 0.85 37.39
N LEU A 408 -41.41 -0.44 37.73
CA LEU A 408 -40.91 -1.52 36.86
C LEU A 408 -41.79 -1.74 35.63
N ALA A 409 -43.11 -1.57 35.73
CA ALA A 409 -44.00 -1.67 34.58
C ALA A 409 -43.80 -0.52 33.57
N TYR A 410 -43.58 0.72 34.04
CA TYR A 410 -43.34 1.87 33.15
C TYR A 410 -42.00 1.77 32.39
N PHE A 411 -40.96 1.18 33.01
CA PHE A 411 -39.65 1.00 32.37
C PHE A 411 -39.64 -0.12 31.31
N PHE A 412 -40.50 -1.14 31.44
CA PHE A 412 -40.64 -2.20 30.45
C PHE A 412 -41.61 -1.86 29.29
N VAL A 413 -42.61 -1.00 29.51
CA VAL A 413 -43.50 -0.53 28.43
C VAL A 413 -42.84 0.57 27.58
N ALA A 414 -42.00 1.44 28.15
CA ALA A 414 -41.33 2.51 27.41
C ALA A 414 -40.18 2.06 26.46
N LYS A 415 -39.81 0.76 26.48
CA LYS A 415 -38.78 0.21 25.58
C LYS A 415 -39.32 -0.54 24.36
N LYS A 416 -40.65 -0.60 24.17
CA LYS A 416 -41.26 -1.32 23.04
C LYS A 416 -41.63 -0.45 21.83
N ASP A 417 -41.54 0.87 21.93
CA ASP A 417 -41.67 1.78 20.78
C ASP A 417 -40.37 2.54 20.55
N LYS A 418 -39.39 1.87 19.94
CA LYS A 418 -38.35 2.46 19.08
C LYS A 418 -37.56 1.36 18.34
N LYS A 419 -38.27 0.59 17.52
CA LYS A 419 -37.95 0.23 16.13
C LYS A 419 -38.92 -0.81 15.61
#